data_AF-A0A952EWL3-F1
#
_entry.id   AF-A0A952EWL3-F1
#
_cell.length_a   1.000
_cell.length_b   1.000
_cell.length_c   1.000
_cell.angle_alpha   90.00
_cell.angle_beta   90.00
_cell.angle_gamma   90.00
#
_symmetry.space_group_name_H-M   'P 1'
#
loop_
_entity.id
_entity.type
_entity.pdbx_description
1 polymer ?
#
loop_
_entity_poly.entity_id
_entity_poly.type
_entity_poly.pdbx_seq_one_letter_code
_entity_poly.pdbx_strand_id
1 'polypeptide(L)'
;MQSSHSYFAYGSNLCVRQMARRCPTAVNPRPAMLADHDWLINERGVATVEPFHGSQVHGVVWQVSDHDLATLDSAEGVPVRYRRDRLTVHTDDGPSDAWVYIDHRVDPGAPRPGYLERIVDGAEHHGLPHRWIEFLRRWDPAHWPRRLNRSSSAAPRSLSELLADPGTIEDSTLRSRFGFLAIHGGGLEQMTDVIAERAADAAAASVYVVRHPDHYPHHLPSALYRGQESERLSEFLDHVEVVVSLHGYGR
;
A
#
# COMPACT_ATOMS: atom_id res chain seq x y z
N MET A 1 -0.83 -17.40 37.91
CA MET A 1 -0.07 -16.63 36.91
C MET A 1 -1.10 -15.89 36.08
N GLN A 2 -1.01 -14.57 35.94
CA GLN A 2 -1.85 -13.86 34.97
C GLN A 2 -1.40 -14.30 33.57
N SER A 3 -2.33 -14.79 32.75
CA SER A 3 -2.04 -15.10 31.36
C SER A 3 -1.63 -13.81 30.66
N SER A 4 -0.55 -13.87 29.89
CA SER A 4 -0.06 -12.75 29.10
C SER A 4 -0.01 -13.17 27.64
N HIS A 5 -0.49 -12.29 26.77
CA HIS A 5 -0.54 -12.50 25.32
C HIS A 5 0.37 -11.51 24.62
N SER A 6 1.06 -11.97 23.59
CA SER A 6 1.75 -11.10 22.64
C SER A 6 0.73 -10.51 21.68
N TYR A 7 0.68 -9.18 21.59
CA TYR A 7 -0.15 -8.43 20.64
C TYR A 7 0.74 -7.56 19.76
N PHE A 8 0.67 -7.73 18.43
CA PHE A 8 1.42 -6.93 17.47
C PHE A 8 0.59 -5.75 16.97
N ALA A 9 1.05 -4.53 17.32
CA ALA A 9 0.49 -3.27 16.88
C ALA A 9 1.27 -2.73 15.68
N TYR A 10 0.57 -2.46 14.58
CA TYR A 10 1.12 -1.85 13.35
C TYR A 10 0.35 -0.59 12.91
N GLY A 11 -0.71 -0.23 13.65
CA GLY A 11 -1.57 0.92 13.39
C GLY A 11 -1.64 1.86 14.59
N SER A 12 -2.80 2.45 14.89
CA SER A 12 -2.93 3.47 15.94
C SER A 12 -2.51 3.03 17.36
N ASN A 13 -2.48 1.73 17.64
CA ASN A 13 -1.97 1.16 18.89
C ASN A 13 -0.42 1.20 18.99
N LEU A 14 0.28 1.74 17.99
CA LEU A 14 1.68 2.18 18.15
C LEU A 14 1.79 3.39 19.08
N CYS A 15 0.71 4.15 19.28
CA CYS A 15 0.73 5.29 20.19
C CYS A 15 0.66 4.84 21.65
N VAL A 16 1.73 5.09 22.40
CA VAL A 16 1.83 4.75 23.83
C VAL A 16 0.69 5.32 24.67
N ARG A 17 0.28 6.57 24.41
CA ARG A 17 -0.85 7.19 25.14
C ARG A 17 -2.17 6.50 24.87
N GLN A 18 -2.38 6.00 23.64
CA GLN A 18 -3.57 5.24 23.30
C GLN A 18 -3.53 3.86 23.96
N MET A 19 -2.38 3.18 23.90
CA MET A 19 -2.19 1.88 24.55
C MET A 19 -2.38 1.98 26.06
N ALA A 20 -1.78 2.95 26.75
CA ALA A 20 -1.95 3.10 28.19
C ALA A 20 -3.42 3.36 28.61
N ARG A 21 -4.24 3.95 27.74
CA ARG A 21 -5.68 4.17 27.99
C ARG A 21 -6.51 2.92 27.75
N ARG A 22 -6.20 2.14 26.71
CA ARG A 22 -6.95 0.92 26.33
C ARG A 22 -6.52 -0.30 27.13
N CYS A 23 -5.24 -0.39 27.41
CA CYS A 23 -4.55 -1.53 27.99
C CYS A 23 -3.60 -1.04 29.09
N PRO A 24 -4.11 -0.65 30.26
CA PRO A 24 -3.29 -0.08 31.34
C PRO A 24 -2.27 -1.06 31.91
N THR A 25 -2.42 -2.36 31.66
CA THR A 25 -1.47 -3.40 32.09
C THR A 25 -0.51 -3.84 30.99
N ALA A 26 -0.57 -3.21 29.80
CA ALA A 26 0.33 -3.53 28.69
C ALA A 26 1.77 -3.13 29.01
N VAL A 27 2.71 -4.06 28.79
CA VAL A 27 4.13 -3.87 29.13
C VAL A 27 5.05 -4.38 28.01
N ASN A 28 6.34 -4.08 28.15
CA ASN A 28 7.44 -4.56 27.30
C ASN A 28 7.21 -4.36 25.79
N PRO A 29 6.93 -3.13 25.32
CA PRO A 29 6.88 -2.85 23.89
C PRO A 29 8.23 -3.16 23.25
N ARG A 30 8.25 -4.08 22.28
CA ARG A 30 9.44 -4.43 21.50
C ARG A 30 9.17 -4.24 20.01
N PRO A 31 10.07 -3.58 19.26
CA PRO A 31 10.00 -3.55 17.81
C PRO A 31 9.93 -4.97 17.23
N ALA A 32 9.12 -5.13 16.19
CA ALA A 32 8.94 -6.39 15.50
C ALA A 32 8.59 -6.16 14.03
N MET A 33 8.71 -7.22 13.23
CA MET A 33 8.39 -7.22 11.81
C MET A 33 7.48 -8.40 11.46
N LEU A 34 6.42 -8.15 10.72
CA LEU A 34 5.56 -9.15 10.11
C LEU A 34 5.96 -9.31 8.65
N ALA A 35 6.39 -10.50 8.25
CA ALA A 35 6.80 -10.81 6.88
C ALA A 35 5.61 -11.18 6.01
N ASP A 36 5.78 -11.08 4.68
CA ASP A 36 4.81 -11.47 3.66
C ASP A 36 3.45 -10.77 3.77
N HIS A 37 3.47 -9.54 4.29
CA HIS A 37 2.29 -8.67 4.37
C HIS A 37 2.64 -7.26 3.90
N ASP A 38 1.66 -6.60 3.29
CA ASP A 38 1.70 -5.16 3.01
C ASP A 38 0.83 -4.39 4.03
N TRP A 39 1.09 -3.09 4.16
CA TRP A 39 0.36 -2.19 5.05
C TRP A 39 -0.32 -1.10 4.26
N LEU A 40 -1.58 -0.84 4.59
CA LEU A 40 -2.35 0.21 3.93
C LEU A 40 -3.31 0.91 4.90
N ILE A 41 -3.73 2.11 4.52
CA ILE A 41 -4.94 2.74 5.07
C ILE A 41 -6.11 2.38 4.17
N ASN A 42 -7.13 1.74 4.74
CA ASN A 42 -8.29 1.31 3.97
C ASN A 42 -9.32 2.44 3.76
N GLU A 43 -10.42 2.16 3.07
CA GLU A 43 -11.45 3.12 2.70
C GLU A 43 -12.17 3.73 3.92
N ARG A 44 -12.02 3.13 5.11
CA ARG A 44 -12.51 3.69 6.38
C ARG A 44 -11.53 4.68 7.01
N GLY A 45 -10.36 4.85 6.43
CA GLY A 45 -9.27 5.71 6.91
C GLY A 45 -8.53 5.15 8.12
N VAL A 46 -8.46 3.82 8.25
CA VAL A 46 -7.73 3.12 9.33
C VAL A 46 -6.73 2.11 8.75
N ALA A 47 -5.70 1.80 9.53
CA ALA A 47 -4.65 0.88 9.09
C ALA A 47 -5.13 -0.58 9.05
N THR A 48 -4.69 -1.31 8.04
CA THR A 48 -4.78 -2.77 7.99
C THR A 48 -3.56 -3.40 7.32
N VAL A 49 -3.49 -4.73 7.33
CA VAL A 49 -2.47 -5.51 6.64
C VAL A 49 -3.12 -6.57 5.77
N GLU A 50 -2.51 -6.86 4.63
CA GLU A 50 -2.95 -7.92 3.72
C GLU A 50 -1.77 -8.79 3.27
N PRO A 51 -1.99 -10.07 2.92
CA PRO A 51 -0.91 -10.93 2.44
C PRO A 51 -0.28 -10.35 1.16
N PHE A 52 1.04 -10.18 1.19
CA PHE A 52 1.83 -9.75 0.03
C PHE A 52 3.26 -10.28 0.17
N HIS A 53 3.58 -11.32 -0.62
CA HIS A 53 4.86 -12.01 -0.51
C HIS A 53 6.05 -11.10 -0.78
N GLY A 54 7.08 -11.21 0.07
CA GLY A 54 8.29 -10.40 -0.02
C GLY A 54 8.20 -9.01 0.61
N SER A 55 7.00 -8.56 1.01
CA SER A 55 6.83 -7.32 1.78
C SER A 55 6.98 -7.54 3.29
N GLN A 56 7.14 -6.44 4.02
CA GLN A 56 7.37 -6.44 5.46
C GLN A 56 6.61 -5.28 6.11
N VAL A 57 5.90 -5.57 7.20
CA VAL A 57 5.23 -4.56 8.03
C VAL A 57 5.97 -4.43 9.36
N HIS A 58 6.44 -3.22 9.68
CA HIS A 58 7.08 -2.97 10.97
C HIS A 58 6.06 -2.46 11.99
N GLY A 59 6.19 -2.93 13.22
CA GLY A 59 5.33 -2.58 14.33
C GLY A 59 5.96 -2.91 15.67
N VAL A 60 5.11 -3.06 16.71
CA VAL A 60 5.55 -3.29 18.08
C VAL A 60 4.73 -4.43 18.69
N VAL A 61 5.42 -5.37 19.33
CA VAL A 61 4.77 -6.39 20.18
C VAL A 61 4.64 -5.86 21.60
N TRP A 62 3.42 -5.86 22.11
CA TRP A 62 3.07 -5.61 23.50
C TRP A 62 2.76 -6.93 24.22
N GLN A 63 3.10 -7.00 25.50
CA GLN A 63 2.56 -8.04 26.39
C GLN A 63 1.30 -7.51 27.05
N VAL A 64 0.15 -8.12 26.79
CA VAL A 64 -1.16 -7.70 27.30
C VAL A 64 -1.80 -8.78 28.17
N SER A 65 -2.57 -8.39 29.18
CA SER A 65 -3.34 -9.33 30.00
C SER A 65 -4.62 -9.80 29.27
N ASP A 66 -5.28 -10.84 29.80
CA ASP A 66 -6.60 -11.28 29.31
C ASP A 66 -7.63 -10.14 29.29
N HIS A 67 -7.59 -9.28 30.32
CA HIS A 67 -8.50 -8.13 30.44
C HIS A 67 -8.23 -7.06 29.38
N ASP A 68 -6.96 -6.74 29.16
CA ASP A 68 -6.55 -5.78 28.14
C ASP A 68 -6.86 -6.30 26.73
N LEU A 69 -6.67 -7.61 26.49
CA LEU A 69 -7.00 -8.23 25.21
C LEU A 69 -8.51 -8.20 24.93
N ALA A 70 -9.36 -8.46 25.94
CA ALA A 70 -10.81 -8.30 25.80
C ALA A 70 -11.21 -6.83 25.54
N THR A 71 -10.49 -5.88 26.13
CA THR A 71 -10.70 -4.45 25.87
C THR A 71 -10.33 -4.07 24.44
N LEU A 72 -9.25 -4.65 23.90
CA LEU A 72 -8.88 -4.51 22.49
C LEU A 72 -9.95 -5.12 21.57
N ASP A 73 -10.44 -6.33 21.85
CA ASP A 73 -11.49 -6.97 21.04
C ASP A 73 -12.74 -6.09 20.92
N SER A 74 -13.16 -5.46 22.03
CA SER A 74 -14.28 -4.51 22.06
C SER A 74 -13.99 -3.24 21.26
N ALA A 75 -12.79 -2.67 21.42
CA ALA A 75 -12.38 -1.45 20.73
C ALA A 75 -12.24 -1.63 19.21
N GLU A 76 -11.71 -2.77 18.78
CA GLU A 76 -11.54 -3.12 17.37
C GLU A 76 -12.85 -3.65 16.74
N GLY A 77 -13.85 -4.00 17.56
CA GLY A 77 -15.17 -4.46 17.11
C GLY A 77 -15.15 -5.87 16.55
N VAL A 78 -14.37 -6.77 17.16
CA VAL A 78 -14.25 -8.18 16.78
C VAL A 78 -15.60 -8.91 17.00
N PRO A 79 -16.00 -9.83 16.10
CA PRO A 79 -15.35 -10.21 14.83
C PRO A 79 -15.88 -9.45 13.60
N VAL A 80 -16.68 -8.40 13.78
CA VAL A 80 -17.44 -7.76 12.69
C VAL A 80 -16.60 -6.72 11.92
N ARG A 81 -15.80 -5.93 12.63
CA ARG A 81 -14.98 -4.85 12.03
C ARG A 81 -13.56 -5.32 11.72
N TYR A 82 -12.96 -6.03 12.66
CA TYR A 82 -11.65 -6.67 12.52
C TYR A 82 -11.80 -8.15 12.89
N ARG A 83 -11.03 -9.02 12.22
CA ARG A 83 -10.73 -10.37 12.72
C ARG A 83 -9.45 -10.34 13.55
N ARG A 84 -9.26 -11.34 14.40
CA ARG A 84 -8.04 -11.50 15.20
C ARG A 84 -7.36 -12.81 14.82
N ASP A 85 -6.22 -12.69 14.16
CA ASP A 85 -5.43 -13.83 13.70
C ASP A 85 -4.16 -13.96 14.55
N ARG A 86 -3.65 -15.19 14.69
CA ARG A 86 -2.36 -15.43 15.33
C ARG A 86 -1.32 -15.60 14.24
N LEU A 87 -0.42 -14.62 14.11
CA LEU A 87 0.64 -14.59 13.10
C LEU A 87 2.00 -14.61 13.77
N THR A 88 2.99 -15.14 13.06
CA THR A 88 4.39 -15.12 13.50
C THR A 88 5.02 -13.78 13.12
N VAL A 89 5.55 -13.08 14.11
CA VAL A 89 6.33 -11.84 13.93
C VAL A 89 7.78 -12.08 14.36
N HIS A 90 8.70 -11.36 13.75
CA HIS A 90 10.12 -11.44 14.02
C HIS A 90 10.54 -10.30 14.95
N THR A 91 11.02 -10.64 16.14
CA THR A 91 11.68 -9.72 17.07
C THR A 91 13.19 -9.98 17.07
N ASP A 92 13.96 -9.14 17.77
CA ASP A 92 15.40 -9.36 17.95
C ASP A 92 15.73 -10.67 18.67
N ASP A 93 14.78 -11.20 19.47
CA ASP A 93 14.90 -12.48 20.17
C ASP A 93 14.48 -13.69 19.30
N GLY A 94 14.05 -13.45 18.05
CA GLY A 94 13.60 -14.46 17.11
C GLY A 94 12.10 -14.41 16.79
N PRO A 95 11.57 -15.44 16.08
CA PRO A 95 10.16 -15.52 15.73
C PRO A 95 9.29 -15.76 16.98
N SER A 96 8.17 -15.04 17.07
CA SER A 96 7.18 -15.18 18.14
C SER A 96 5.77 -15.07 17.56
N ASP A 97 4.86 -15.91 18.04
CA ASP A 97 3.44 -15.77 17.73
C ASP A 97 2.86 -14.56 18.46
N ALA A 98 2.07 -13.76 17.74
CA ALA A 98 1.35 -12.62 18.29
C ALA A 98 -0.06 -12.52 17.69
N TRP A 99 -0.99 -11.98 18.48
CA TRP A 99 -2.29 -11.59 17.98
C TRP A 99 -2.15 -10.36 17.08
N VAL A 100 -2.84 -10.40 15.94
CA VAL A 100 -2.89 -9.32 14.94
C VAL A 100 -4.36 -9.08 14.60
N TYR A 101 -4.81 -7.84 14.72
CA TYR A 101 -6.15 -7.46 14.26
C TYR A 101 -6.07 -7.10 12.79
N ILE A 102 -6.93 -7.66 11.93
CA ILE A 102 -6.94 -7.42 10.48
C ILE A 102 -8.37 -7.02 10.03
N ASP A 103 -8.52 -5.91 9.30
CA ASP A 103 -9.77 -5.52 8.65
C ASP A 103 -9.81 -6.24 7.29
N HIS A 104 -10.95 -6.80 6.92
CA HIS A 104 -11.08 -7.49 5.63
C HIS A 104 -11.14 -6.52 4.45
N ARG A 105 -11.35 -5.24 4.74
CA ARG A 105 -11.40 -4.15 3.77
C ARG A 105 -9.99 -3.72 3.41
N VAL A 106 -9.62 -3.95 2.16
CA VAL A 106 -8.29 -3.67 1.60
C VAL A 106 -8.32 -2.59 0.51
N ASP A 107 -9.49 -2.00 0.24
CA ASP A 107 -9.57 -0.88 -0.71
C ASP A 107 -8.86 0.34 -0.09
N PRO A 108 -7.85 0.95 -0.74
CA PRO A 108 -7.13 2.07 -0.15
C PRO A 108 -8.00 3.33 0.04
N GLY A 109 -7.71 4.11 1.08
CA GLY A 109 -8.39 5.37 1.37
C GLY A 109 -7.54 6.37 2.15
N ALA A 110 -8.06 7.60 2.27
CA ALA A 110 -7.42 8.66 3.03
C ALA A 110 -7.45 8.37 4.54
N PRO A 111 -6.32 8.55 5.27
CA PRO A 111 -6.33 8.46 6.73
C PRO A 111 -7.27 9.50 7.33
N ARG A 112 -7.90 9.12 8.43
CA ARG A 112 -8.69 10.07 9.22
C ARG A 112 -7.79 11.20 9.73
N PRO A 113 -8.31 12.43 9.88
CA PRO A 113 -7.53 13.53 10.44
C PRO A 113 -6.87 13.16 11.78
N GLY A 114 -5.57 13.40 11.92
CA GLY A 114 -4.80 13.08 13.13
C GLY A 114 -4.54 11.58 13.35
N TYR A 115 -4.95 10.69 12.44
CA TYR A 115 -4.77 9.25 12.58
C TYR A 115 -3.38 8.80 12.14
N LEU A 116 -2.91 9.28 10.99
CA LEU A 116 -1.60 8.92 10.47
C LEU A 116 -0.48 9.51 11.33
N GLU A 117 -0.64 10.76 11.75
CA GLU A 117 0.29 11.47 12.63
C GLU A 117 0.52 10.67 13.92
N ARG A 118 -0.56 10.13 14.50
CA ARG A 118 -0.48 9.26 15.68
C ARG A 118 0.31 7.97 15.43
N ILE A 119 0.19 7.41 14.24
CA ILE A 119 0.91 6.19 13.83
C ILE A 119 2.40 6.51 13.65
N VAL A 120 2.72 7.60 12.94
CA VAL A 120 4.08 8.07 12.69
C VAL A 120 4.78 8.42 14.00
N ASP A 121 4.14 9.18 14.89
CA ASP A 121 4.69 9.52 16.21
C ASP A 121 4.97 8.27 17.05
N GLY A 122 4.08 7.27 17.00
CA GLY A 122 4.26 5.99 17.68
C GLY A 122 5.43 5.20 17.09
N ALA A 123 5.53 5.13 15.77
CA ALA A 123 6.63 4.46 15.07
C ALA A 123 8.00 5.10 15.41
N GLU A 124 8.06 6.42 15.46
CA GLU A 124 9.26 7.17 15.87
C GLU A 124 9.60 6.92 17.33
N HIS A 125 8.62 6.98 18.23
CA HIS A 125 8.81 6.74 19.65
C HIS A 125 9.40 5.35 19.94
N HIS A 126 8.96 4.34 19.19
CA HIS A 126 9.45 2.96 19.34
C HIS A 126 10.72 2.67 18.53
N GLY A 127 11.29 3.65 17.83
CA GLY A 127 12.52 3.48 17.07
C GLY A 127 12.38 2.52 15.89
N LEU A 128 11.21 2.48 15.24
CA LEU A 128 11.03 1.67 14.02
C LEU A 128 11.97 2.15 12.90
N PRO A 129 12.30 1.29 11.92
CA PRO A 129 13.27 1.64 10.88
C PRO A 129 12.91 2.93 10.14
N HIS A 130 13.89 3.79 9.87
CA HIS A 130 13.68 5.08 9.22
C HIS A 130 12.93 4.97 7.89
N ARG A 131 13.33 3.99 7.05
CA ARG A 131 12.66 3.68 5.77
C ARG A 131 11.17 3.35 5.92
N TRP A 132 10.78 2.76 7.04
CA TRP A 132 9.38 2.43 7.34
C TRP A 132 8.60 3.68 7.74
N ILE A 133 9.20 4.55 8.55
CA ILE A 133 8.59 5.82 8.93
C ILE A 133 8.39 6.72 7.70
N GLU A 134 9.37 6.77 6.80
CA GLU A 134 9.23 7.47 5.51
C GLU A 134 8.10 6.88 4.65
N PHE A 135 7.97 5.55 4.61
CA PHE A 135 6.86 4.89 3.93
C PHE A 135 5.51 5.31 4.53
N LEU A 136 5.35 5.28 5.86
CA LEU A 136 4.12 5.73 6.52
C LEU A 136 3.79 7.19 6.19
N ARG A 137 4.79 8.08 6.15
CA ARG A 137 4.59 9.51 5.83
C ARG A 137 4.07 9.73 4.41
N ARG A 138 4.28 8.81 3.46
CA ARG A 138 3.73 8.90 2.09
C ARG A 138 2.20 8.72 2.03
N TRP A 139 1.60 8.21 3.10
CA TRP A 139 0.14 8.11 3.23
C TRP A 139 -0.52 9.42 3.68
N ASP A 140 0.25 10.50 3.87
CA ASP A 140 -0.29 11.81 4.22
C ASP A 140 -0.97 12.46 3.00
N PRO A 141 -2.29 12.72 3.05
CA PRO A 141 -3.01 13.36 1.96
C PRO A 141 -2.49 14.75 1.57
N ALA A 142 -1.77 15.44 2.45
CA ALA A 142 -1.15 16.72 2.12
C ALA A 142 -0.08 16.60 1.03
N HIS A 143 0.55 15.43 0.93
CA HIS A 143 1.55 15.09 -0.07
C HIS A 143 0.96 14.35 -1.28
N TRP A 144 -0.32 13.99 -1.22
CA TRP A 144 -1.01 13.43 -2.38
C TRP A 144 -1.24 14.54 -3.42
N PRO A 145 -1.19 14.21 -4.72
CA PRO A 145 -1.50 15.17 -5.77
C PRO A 145 -2.85 15.83 -5.47
N ARG A 146 -2.84 17.13 -5.16
CA ARG A 146 -4.08 17.89 -4.93
C ARG A 146 -4.88 17.85 -6.22
N ARG A 147 -6.06 17.23 -6.19
CA ARG A 147 -7.04 17.32 -7.29
C ARG A 147 -7.41 18.79 -7.49
N LEU A 148 -6.80 19.44 -8.47
CA LEU A 148 -7.29 20.68 -9.04
C LEU A 148 -8.39 20.33 -10.04
N ASN A 149 -9.57 20.92 -9.83
CA ASN A 149 -10.81 20.91 -10.60
C ASN A 149 -10.95 19.95 -11.81
N ARG A 150 -12.04 19.18 -11.76
CA ARG A 150 -12.61 18.37 -12.85
C ARG A 150 -12.57 19.12 -14.18
N SER A 151 -11.78 18.62 -15.14
CA SER A 151 -12.08 18.83 -16.56
C SER A 151 -13.51 18.34 -16.83
N SER A 152 -14.27 19.09 -17.63
CA SER A 152 -15.62 18.71 -18.06
C SER A 152 -15.63 17.61 -19.13
N SER A 153 -14.47 17.05 -19.51
CA SER A 153 -14.39 15.93 -20.44
C SER A 153 -14.93 14.66 -19.78
N ALA A 154 -15.66 13.84 -20.56
CA ALA A 154 -16.07 12.51 -20.11
C ALA A 154 -14.83 11.63 -19.87
N ALA A 155 -14.88 10.77 -18.86
CA ALA A 155 -13.84 9.78 -18.62
C ALA A 155 -13.79 8.76 -19.77
N PRO A 156 -12.60 8.33 -20.23
CA PRO A 156 -12.47 7.32 -21.26
C PRO A 156 -13.00 5.97 -20.76
N ARG A 157 -13.65 5.22 -21.65
CA ARG A 157 -14.22 3.90 -21.38
C ARG A 157 -13.46 2.76 -22.07
N SER A 158 -12.48 3.09 -22.90
CA SER A 158 -11.59 2.15 -23.59
C SER A 158 -10.20 2.75 -23.76
N LEU A 159 -9.21 1.91 -24.07
CA LEU A 159 -7.86 2.38 -24.38
C LEU A 159 -7.87 3.27 -25.63
N SER A 160 -8.64 2.93 -26.65
CA SER A 160 -8.75 3.76 -27.85
C SER A 160 -9.35 5.15 -27.56
N GLU A 161 -10.34 5.26 -26.66
CA GLU A 161 -10.87 6.57 -26.23
C GLU A 161 -9.81 7.36 -25.45
N LEU A 162 -8.99 6.70 -24.63
CA LEU A 162 -7.91 7.33 -23.88
C LEU A 162 -6.77 7.83 -24.79
N LEU A 163 -6.36 7.02 -25.77
CA LEU A 163 -5.31 7.35 -26.75
C LEU A 163 -5.74 8.38 -27.79
N ALA A 164 -7.05 8.63 -27.92
CA ALA A 164 -7.58 9.71 -28.73
C ALA A 164 -7.36 11.10 -28.08
N ASP A 165 -7.06 11.15 -26.79
CA ASP A 165 -6.65 12.39 -26.13
C ASP A 165 -5.23 12.78 -26.60
N PRO A 166 -5.04 13.95 -27.23
CA PRO A 166 -3.73 14.36 -27.75
C PRO A 166 -2.67 14.59 -26.67
N GLY A 167 -3.08 14.70 -25.40
CA GLY A 167 -2.17 14.79 -24.26
C GLY A 167 -1.67 13.43 -23.77
N THR A 168 -2.30 12.32 -24.18
CA THR A 168 -1.87 10.97 -23.82
C THR A 168 -0.83 10.46 -24.80
N ILE A 169 0.31 10.01 -24.30
CA ILE A 169 1.41 9.48 -25.10
C ILE A 169 1.55 8.00 -24.82
N GLU A 170 1.52 7.20 -25.86
CA GLU A 170 1.83 5.77 -25.82
C GLU A 170 3.21 5.53 -26.42
N ASP A 171 4.02 4.74 -25.72
CA ASP A 171 5.37 4.38 -26.15
C ASP A 171 5.65 2.91 -25.86
N SER A 172 6.43 2.27 -26.74
CA SER A 172 6.87 0.90 -26.58
C SER A 172 8.23 0.69 -27.21
N THR A 173 9.10 -0.01 -26.48
CA THR A 173 10.41 -0.44 -26.97
C THR A 173 10.57 -1.93 -26.74
N LEU A 174 10.68 -2.68 -27.84
CA LEU A 174 10.84 -4.13 -27.81
C LEU A 174 12.33 -4.51 -27.79
N ARG A 175 12.70 -5.33 -26.82
CA ARG A 175 14.03 -5.90 -26.62
C ARG A 175 13.89 -7.38 -26.29
N SER A 176 14.01 -7.76 -25.00
CA SER A 176 13.91 -9.15 -24.55
C SER A 176 12.46 -9.70 -24.48
N ARG A 177 12.31 -11.00 -24.26
CA ARG A 177 11.00 -11.64 -23.98
C ARG A 177 10.46 -11.35 -22.57
N PHE A 178 11.25 -10.73 -21.70
CA PHE A 178 10.80 -10.16 -20.42
C PHE A 178 10.51 -8.67 -20.59
N GLY A 179 9.43 -8.17 -19.98
CA GLY A 179 8.99 -6.80 -20.15
C GLY A 179 8.54 -6.09 -18.87
N PHE A 180 8.55 -4.76 -18.92
CA PHE A 180 7.93 -3.87 -17.93
C PHE A 180 6.76 -3.12 -18.55
N LEU A 181 5.69 -2.90 -17.77
CA LEU A 181 4.46 -2.27 -18.24
C LEU A 181 4.04 -1.18 -17.26
N ALA A 182 3.94 0.09 -17.71
CA ALA A 182 3.39 1.18 -16.91
C ALA A 182 2.29 1.91 -17.67
N ILE A 183 1.05 1.49 -17.42
CA ILE A 183 -0.14 1.99 -18.16
C ILE A 183 -0.75 3.26 -17.57
N HIS A 184 -0.21 3.78 -16.47
CA HIS A 184 -0.74 4.95 -15.76
C HIS A 184 0.33 6.04 -15.53
N GLY A 185 1.42 6.04 -16.31
CA GLY A 185 2.52 6.98 -16.18
C GLY A 185 2.16 8.45 -16.44
N GLY A 186 3.15 9.32 -16.28
CA GLY A 186 2.99 10.77 -16.46
C GLY A 186 2.17 11.41 -15.33
N GLY A 187 1.21 12.27 -15.69
CA GLY A 187 0.43 13.07 -14.73
C GLY A 187 -0.62 12.30 -13.93
N LEU A 188 -0.85 11.01 -14.22
CA LEU A 188 -1.81 10.16 -13.50
C LEU A 188 -1.14 9.46 -12.30
N GLU A 189 -0.10 8.64 -12.55
CA GLU A 189 0.74 8.02 -11.52
C GLU A 189 2.21 8.41 -11.77
N GLN A 190 2.62 9.52 -11.14
CA GLN A 190 3.94 10.11 -11.36
C GLN A 190 5.07 9.11 -11.13
N MET A 191 6.08 9.15 -12.01
CA MET A 191 7.32 8.37 -11.95
C MET A 191 7.19 6.88 -12.30
N THR A 192 5.98 6.32 -12.44
CA THR A 192 5.81 4.88 -12.78
C THR A 192 6.40 4.54 -14.14
N ASP A 193 6.23 5.40 -15.14
CA ASP A 193 6.85 5.30 -16.46
C ASP A 193 8.37 5.39 -16.37
N VAL A 194 8.90 6.37 -15.64
CA VAL A 194 10.35 6.55 -15.48
C VAL A 194 11.00 5.36 -14.79
N ILE A 195 10.34 4.77 -13.79
CA ILE A 195 10.82 3.56 -13.11
C ILE A 195 10.77 2.36 -14.06
N ALA A 196 9.68 2.19 -14.81
CA ALA A 196 9.53 1.12 -15.79
C ALA A 196 10.66 1.16 -16.83
N GLU A 197 10.93 2.33 -17.39
CA GLU A 197 11.98 2.53 -18.40
C GLU A 197 13.37 2.29 -17.84
N ARG A 198 13.68 2.83 -16.66
CA ARG A 198 14.98 2.60 -16.01
C ARG A 198 15.20 1.13 -15.66
N ALA A 199 14.17 0.45 -15.17
CA ALA A 199 14.23 -0.98 -14.89
C ALA A 199 14.42 -1.79 -16.18
N ALA A 200 13.73 -1.41 -17.26
CA ALA A 200 13.86 -2.04 -18.56
C ALA A 200 15.27 -1.85 -19.14
N ASP A 201 15.81 -0.64 -19.10
CA ASP A 201 17.16 -0.34 -19.58
C ASP A 201 18.22 -1.10 -18.78
N ALA A 202 18.10 -1.12 -17.45
CA ALA A 202 19.04 -1.86 -16.59
C ALA A 202 19.01 -3.38 -16.83
N ALA A 203 17.86 -3.93 -17.21
CA ALA A 203 17.68 -5.36 -17.47
C ALA A 203 17.79 -5.74 -18.96
N ALA A 204 18.04 -4.79 -19.86
CA ALA A 204 17.90 -4.95 -21.31
C ALA A 204 16.53 -5.55 -21.73
N ALA A 205 15.49 -5.24 -20.96
CA ALA A 205 14.13 -5.75 -21.11
C ALA A 205 13.29 -4.87 -22.05
N SER A 206 12.17 -5.43 -22.51
CA SER A 206 11.15 -4.68 -23.26
C SER A 206 10.36 -3.77 -22.33
N VAL A 207 9.78 -2.70 -22.84
CA VAL A 207 8.92 -1.81 -22.05
C VAL A 207 7.75 -1.28 -22.88
N TYR A 208 6.60 -1.12 -22.22
CA TYR A 208 5.46 -0.39 -22.74
C TYR A 208 4.97 0.59 -21.68
N VAL A 209 4.73 1.84 -22.08
CA VAL A 209 4.26 2.90 -21.20
C VAL A 209 3.13 3.72 -21.83
N VAL A 210 2.16 4.12 -21.01
CA VAL A 210 1.17 5.14 -21.35
C VAL A 210 1.34 6.29 -20.38
N ARG A 211 1.65 7.47 -20.92
CA ARG A 211 1.86 8.71 -20.17
C ARG A 211 0.66 9.62 -20.34
N HIS A 212 0.08 9.99 -19.22
CA HIS A 212 -1.02 10.93 -19.17
C HIS A 212 -0.50 12.37 -19.08
N PRO A 213 -1.23 13.35 -19.60
CA PRO A 213 -0.85 14.75 -19.46
C PRO A 213 -0.85 15.16 -17.98
N ASP A 214 -0.14 16.24 -17.66
CA ASP A 214 -0.09 16.78 -16.31
C ASP A 214 -1.51 17.02 -15.77
N HIS A 215 -1.75 16.60 -14.53
CA HIS A 215 -3.04 16.72 -13.85
C HIS A 215 -4.21 16.00 -14.56
N TYR A 216 -3.95 14.86 -15.23
CA TYR A 216 -5.01 14.09 -15.88
C TYR A 216 -6.09 13.63 -14.89
N PRO A 217 -7.38 13.98 -15.11
CA PRO A 217 -8.41 13.84 -14.09
C PRO A 217 -9.12 12.48 -14.08
N HIS A 218 -8.86 11.64 -15.10
CA HIS A 218 -9.58 10.40 -15.32
C HIS A 218 -8.67 9.19 -15.16
N HIS A 219 -9.21 8.09 -14.69
CA HIS A 219 -8.47 6.84 -14.54
C HIS A 219 -9.20 5.74 -15.33
N LEU A 220 -8.51 5.16 -16.32
CA LEU A 220 -8.97 3.96 -17.01
C LEU A 220 -8.48 2.73 -16.23
N PRO A 221 -9.35 1.82 -15.76
CA PRO A 221 -8.93 0.57 -15.12
C PRO A 221 -8.04 -0.28 -16.02
N SER A 222 -7.02 -0.94 -15.45
CA SER A 222 -6.10 -1.85 -16.17
C SER A 222 -6.83 -2.94 -16.95
N ALA A 223 -7.96 -3.45 -16.44
CA ALA A 223 -8.81 -4.43 -17.13
C ALA A 223 -9.41 -3.94 -18.46
N LEU A 224 -9.38 -2.64 -18.73
CA LEU A 224 -9.85 -2.02 -19.97
C LEU A 224 -8.70 -1.71 -20.95
N TYR A 225 -7.44 -1.99 -20.60
CA TYR A 225 -6.31 -1.92 -21.53
C TYR A 225 -6.24 -3.21 -22.34
N ARG A 226 -7.07 -3.28 -23.39
CA ARG A 226 -7.15 -4.46 -24.26
C ARG A 226 -6.14 -4.32 -25.40
N GLY A 227 -5.34 -5.37 -25.63
CA GLY A 227 -4.35 -5.35 -26.73
C GLY A 227 -4.96 -5.05 -28.10
N GLN A 228 -6.21 -5.45 -28.34
CA GLN A 228 -6.92 -5.18 -29.61
C GLN A 228 -7.23 -3.69 -29.84
N GLU A 229 -7.13 -2.85 -28.81
CA GLU A 229 -7.45 -1.42 -28.86
C GLU A 229 -6.21 -0.54 -29.13
N SER A 230 -5.01 -1.14 -29.20
CA SER A 230 -3.75 -0.50 -29.58
C SER A 230 -2.80 -1.48 -30.28
N GLU A 231 -2.33 -1.12 -31.48
CA GLU A 231 -1.33 -1.91 -32.21
C GLU A 231 -0.04 -2.10 -31.40
N ARG A 232 0.45 -1.05 -30.72
CA ARG A 232 1.67 -1.13 -29.90
C ARG A 232 1.49 -2.04 -28.70
N LEU A 233 0.35 -1.97 -28.03
CA LEU A 233 0.08 -2.83 -26.89
C LEU A 233 -0.04 -4.29 -27.34
N SER A 234 -0.72 -4.56 -28.45
CA SER A 234 -0.79 -5.91 -29.03
C SER A 234 0.60 -6.44 -29.34
N GLU A 235 1.41 -5.66 -30.05
CA GLU A 235 2.77 -6.06 -30.43
C GLU A 235 3.65 -6.34 -29.21
N PHE A 236 3.59 -5.47 -28.18
CA PHE A 236 4.30 -5.68 -26.93
C PHE A 236 3.86 -6.96 -26.21
N LEU A 237 2.55 -7.20 -26.09
CA LEU A 237 2.02 -8.38 -25.40
C LEU A 237 2.32 -9.69 -26.15
N ASP A 238 2.30 -9.67 -27.48
CA ASP A 238 2.70 -10.83 -28.30
C ASP A 238 4.23 -11.08 -28.23
N HIS A 239 5.01 -10.02 -28.00
CA HIS A 239 6.47 -10.07 -27.91
C HIS A 239 6.99 -10.53 -26.54
N VAL A 240 6.29 -10.34 -25.44
CA VAL A 240 6.77 -10.73 -24.10
C VAL A 240 6.13 -12.01 -23.59
N GLU A 241 6.90 -12.83 -22.86
CA GLU A 241 6.41 -14.03 -22.17
C GLU A 241 6.04 -13.74 -20.72
N VAL A 242 6.75 -12.80 -20.09
CA VAL A 242 6.54 -12.37 -18.71
C VAL A 242 6.63 -10.87 -18.67
N VAL A 243 5.66 -10.25 -17.98
CA VAL A 243 5.60 -8.80 -17.79
C VAL A 243 5.47 -8.45 -16.32
N VAL A 244 6.21 -7.44 -15.87
CA VAL A 244 6.02 -6.80 -14.56
C VAL A 244 5.25 -5.50 -14.78
N SER A 245 4.01 -5.46 -14.30
CA SER A 245 3.21 -4.23 -14.32
C SER A 245 3.56 -3.34 -13.14
N LEU A 246 3.89 -2.08 -13.41
CA LEU A 246 4.12 -1.05 -12.40
C LEU A 246 2.88 -0.17 -12.27
N HIS A 247 2.45 -0.01 -11.02
CA HIS A 247 1.39 0.91 -10.63
C HIS A 247 1.89 1.79 -9.48
N GLY A 248 1.48 3.05 -9.50
CA GLY A 248 1.75 4.03 -8.48
C GLY A 248 0.93 3.72 -7.23
N TYR A 249 1.58 3.89 -6.07
CA TYR A 249 0.91 3.80 -4.78
C TYR A 249 0.32 5.18 -4.47
N GLY A 250 -0.99 5.34 -4.65
CA GLY A 250 -1.72 6.58 -4.32
C GLY A 250 -2.88 6.86 -5.27
N ARG A 251 -4.10 6.50 -4.85
CA ARG A 251 -5.35 6.97 -5.47
C ARG A 251 -5.91 8.17 -4.70
#